data_AF-A0AAD6PII4-F1
#
_entry.id   AF-A0AAD6PII4-F1
#
_cell.length_a   1.000
_cell.length_b   1.000
_cell.length_c   1.000
_cell.angle_alpha   90.00
_cell.angle_beta   90.00
_cell.angle_gamma   90.00
#
_symmetry.space_group_name_H-M   'P 1'
#
loop_
_entity.id
_entity.type
_entity.pdbx_description
1 polymer ?
#
loop_
_entity_poly.entity_id
_entity_poly.type
_entity_poly.pdbx_seq_one_letter_code
_entity_poly.pdbx_strand_id
1 'polypeptide(L)'
;MVTVTLTAWVPHLHPTKCEPGGNHQSPANCEGPTSMQLGVLLLGLGFLSIGTGGIRPCSIPFSVDQFDPTTEEGIKGINSFYNWYYTTFTVVILITLTAVVYVQDSVSWVLGFGIPTVLMLCSIILFFIGTRIYVHVKPEGSVFSGIAQVFAAAYKKRRLKLPDNCDGEQQVDGIFYDPPIKDRFTISTKLPLTNQFR
;
A
#
# COMPACT_ATOMS: atom_id res chain seq x y z
N MET A 1 15.01 -0.53 -2.63
CA MET A 1 15.82 -1.68 -2.14
C MET A 1 17.23 -1.68 -2.71
N VAL A 2 17.41 -1.58 -4.04
CA VAL A 2 18.75 -1.51 -4.66
C VAL A 2 19.61 -0.41 -4.05
N THR A 3 19.09 0.82 -3.95
CA THR A 3 19.80 1.96 -3.34
C THR A 3 20.26 1.71 -1.90
N VAL A 4 19.39 1.15 -1.06
CA VAL A 4 19.71 0.80 0.34
C VAL A 4 20.74 -0.35 0.42
N THR A 5 20.69 -1.29 -0.52
CA THR A 5 21.69 -2.36 -0.61
C THR A 5 23.04 -1.81 -1.03
N LEU A 6 23.07 -0.87 -1.99
CA LEU A 6 24.28 -0.18 -2.41
C LEU A 6 24.90 0.64 -1.27
N THR A 7 24.09 1.28 -0.41
CA THR A 7 24.63 1.99 0.77
C THR A 7 25.34 1.06 1.75
N ALA A 8 24.85 -0.17 1.91
CA ALA A 8 25.52 -1.18 2.74
C ALA A 8 26.75 -1.78 2.05
N TRP A 9 26.70 -1.98 0.73
CA TRP A 9 27.74 -2.69 -0.02
C TRP A 9 28.96 -1.81 -0.33
N VAL A 10 28.75 -0.54 -0.65
CA VAL A 10 29.85 0.37 -1.03
C VAL A 10 30.47 1.00 0.23
N PRO A 11 31.77 0.78 0.50
CA PRO A 11 32.44 1.28 1.70
C PRO A 11 32.50 2.80 1.80
N HIS A 12 32.40 3.52 0.68
CA HIS A 12 32.30 4.99 0.69
C HIS A 12 30.91 5.52 1.12
N LEU A 13 29.88 4.68 1.09
CA LEU A 13 28.49 5.09 1.39
C LEU A 13 28.07 4.78 2.84
N HIS A 14 28.95 4.19 3.66
CA HIS A 14 28.73 4.00 5.08
C HIS A 14 29.96 4.45 5.90
N PRO A 15 29.77 4.92 7.14
CA PRO A 15 30.89 5.27 8.01
C PRO A 15 31.75 4.04 8.34
N THR A 16 33.04 4.26 8.55
CA THR A 16 33.98 3.18 8.90
C THR A 16 33.57 2.50 10.19
N LYS A 17 33.81 1.18 10.28
CA LYS A 17 33.54 0.40 11.50
C LYS A 17 34.28 1.04 12.67
N CYS A 18 33.57 1.30 13.77
CA CYS A 18 34.23 1.74 14.99
C CYS A 18 35.07 0.58 15.55
N GLU A 19 36.38 0.75 15.60
CA GLU A 19 37.22 -0.15 16.38
C GLU A 19 36.94 0.08 17.87
N PRO A 20 36.63 -0.96 18.65
CA PRO A 20 36.58 -0.83 20.09
C PRO A 20 37.98 -0.45 20.58
N GLY A 21 38.09 0.70 21.26
CA GLY A 21 39.36 1.16 21.81
C GLY A 21 39.99 0.05 22.65
N GLY A 22 41.27 -0.25 22.40
CA GLY A 22 41.99 -1.40 22.98
C GLY A 22 42.06 -1.46 24.51
N ASN A 23 41.55 -0.46 25.23
CA ASN A 23 41.46 -0.42 26.69
C ASN A 23 40.08 0.10 27.15
N HIS A 24 39.57 -0.49 28.22
CA HIS A 24 38.24 -0.34 28.85
C HIS A 24 37.85 1.09 29.33
N GLN A 25 38.63 2.12 28.98
CA GLN A 25 38.56 3.48 29.52
C GLN A 25 38.57 4.60 28.47
N SER A 26 38.58 4.29 27.17
CA SER A 26 38.37 5.29 26.11
C SER A 26 37.06 5.02 25.39
N PRO A 27 36.11 5.97 25.34
CA PRO A 27 34.92 5.82 24.51
C PRO A 27 35.38 5.66 23.05
N ALA A 28 34.83 4.68 22.33
CA ALA A 28 35.12 4.51 20.92
C ALA A 28 34.84 5.84 20.20
N ASN A 29 35.87 6.44 19.59
CA ASN A 29 35.72 7.68 18.84
C ASN A 29 35.11 7.34 17.47
N CYS A 30 33.81 7.13 17.46
CA CYS A 30 33.05 6.87 16.24
C CYS A 30 32.83 8.18 15.47
N GLU A 31 33.40 8.28 14.27
CA GLU A 31 33.08 9.38 13.37
C GLU A 31 31.65 9.21 12.84
N GLY A 32 30.84 10.27 12.94
CA GLY A 32 29.47 10.27 12.46
C GLY A 32 29.37 10.18 10.93
N PRO A 33 28.18 9.86 10.38
CA PRO A 33 28.00 9.82 8.94
C PRO A 33 28.15 11.23 8.34
N THR A 34 28.76 11.30 7.16
CA THR A 34 28.80 12.55 6.38
C THR A 34 27.42 12.92 5.87
N SER A 35 27.17 14.21 5.59
CA SER A 35 25.89 14.68 5.04
C SER A 35 25.52 13.98 3.72
N MET A 36 26.52 13.62 2.90
CA MET A 36 26.32 12.88 1.65
C MET A 36 25.85 11.44 1.91
N GLN A 37 26.51 10.71 2.82
CA GLN A 37 26.11 9.35 3.19
C GLN A 37 24.68 9.31 3.73
N LEU A 38 24.33 10.26 4.60
CA LEU A 38 22.97 10.40 5.12
C LEU A 38 21.96 10.74 4.02
N GLY A 39 22.31 11.64 3.10
CA GLY A 39 21.46 12.01 1.97
C GLY A 39 21.12 10.82 1.06
N VAL A 40 22.10 9.99 0.72
CA VAL A 40 21.88 8.79 -0.10
C VAL A 40 21.00 7.77 0.63
N LEU A 41 21.21 7.58 1.93
CA LEU A 41 20.36 6.70 2.75
C LEU A 41 18.91 7.18 2.77
N LEU A 42 18.66 8.46 3.04
CA LEU A 42 17.32 9.03 3.08
C LEU A 42 16.61 8.94 1.73
N LEU A 43 17.32 9.17 0.63
CA LEU A 43 16.81 8.99 -0.72
C LEU A 43 16.45 7.52 -0.98
N GLY A 44 17.28 6.58 -0.51
CA GLY A 44 16.98 5.15 -0.58
C GLY A 44 15.72 4.74 0.19
N LEU A 45 15.56 5.27 1.41
CA LEU A 45 14.37 5.06 2.24
C LEU A 45 13.12 5.73 1.64
N GLY A 46 13.27 6.91 1.03
CA GLY A 46 12.21 7.59 0.30
C GLY A 46 11.67 6.76 -0.86
N PHE A 47 12.56 6.25 -1.72
CA PHE A 47 12.17 5.35 -2.80
C PHE A 47 11.54 4.05 -2.31
N LEU A 48 12.02 3.50 -1.18
CA LEU A 48 11.42 2.33 -0.56
C LEU A 48 9.99 2.62 -0.08
N SER A 49 9.78 3.75 0.59
CA SER A 49 8.45 4.18 1.05
C SER A 49 7.48 4.34 -0.12
N ILE A 50 7.88 5.05 -1.17
CA ILE A 50 7.06 5.25 -2.38
C ILE A 50 6.73 3.91 -3.05
N GLY A 51 7.72 3.03 -3.23
CA GLY A 51 7.50 1.73 -3.86
C GLY A 51 6.56 0.82 -3.07
N THR A 52 6.76 0.71 -1.77
CA THR A 52 5.89 -0.12 -0.90
C THR A 52 4.48 0.45 -0.79
N GLY A 53 4.34 1.78 -0.71
CA GLY A 53 3.05 2.47 -0.71
C GLY A 53 2.28 2.32 -2.01
N GLY A 54 2.97 2.23 -3.16
CA GLY A 54 2.33 2.01 -4.46
C GLY A 54 1.87 0.58 -4.69
N ILE A 55 2.69 -0.42 -4.34
CA ILE A 55 2.44 -1.83 -4.69
C ILE A 55 1.37 -2.48 -3.81
N ARG A 56 1.40 -2.22 -2.49
CA ARG A 56 0.50 -2.89 -1.53
C ARG A 56 -1.00 -2.70 -1.81
N PRO A 57 -1.51 -1.49 -2.10
CA PRO A 57 -2.95 -1.31 -2.31
C PRO A 57 -3.43 -1.89 -3.65
N CYS A 58 -2.55 -2.09 -4.64
CA CYS A 58 -2.95 -2.60 -5.95
C CYS A 58 -2.77 -4.12 -6.09
N SER A 59 -1.88 -4.76 -5.33
CA SER A 59 -1.53 -6.18 -5.55
C SER A 59 -2.66 -7.15 -5.21
N ILE A 60 -3.37 -6.95 -4.10
CA ILE A 60 -4.47 -7.83 -3.69
C ILE A 60 -5.68 -7.67 -4.63
N PRO A 61 -6.18 -6.45 -4.90
CA PRO A 61 -7.28 -6.26 -5.85
C PRO A 61 -6.96 -6.87 -7.22
N PHE A 62 -5.76 -6.60 -7.77
CA PHE A 62 -5.34 -7.17 -9.05
C PHE A 62 -5.37 -8.70 -9.07
N SER A 63 -5.03 -9.35 -7.96
CA SER A 63 -5.06 -10.81 -7.85
C SER A 63 -6.48 -11.36 -7.80
N VAL A 64 -7.39 -10.67 -7.09
CA VAL A 64 -8.80 -11.04 -6.99
C VAL A 64 -9.54 -10.78 -8.31
N ASP A 65 -9.17 -9.72 -9.02
CA ASP A 65 -9.70 -9.35 -10.35
C ASP A 65 -9.46 -10.43 -11.43
N GLN A 66 -8.58 -11.41 -11.16
CA GLN A 66 -8.37 -12.56 -12.05
C GLN A 66 -9.50 -13.59 -11.97
N PHE A 67 -10.33 -13.55 -10.93
CA PHE A 67 -11.44 -14.48 -10.73
C PHE A 67 -12.77 -13.80 -11.06
N ASP A 68 -13.70 -14.56 -11.65
CA ASP A 68 -15.05 -14.05 -11.96
C ASP A 68 -15.99 -14.17 -10.73
N PRO A 69 -16.43 -13.07 -10.11
CA PRO A 69 -17.30 -13.11 -8.94
C PRO A 69 -18.75 -13.52 -9.27
N THR A 70 -19.13 -13.61 -10.55
CA THR A 70 -20.48 -13.98 -10.96
C THR A 70 -20.70 -15.49 -11.01
N THR A 71 -19.60 -16.26 -11.05
CA THR A 71 -19.63 -17.72 -11.14
C THR A 71 -19.28 -18.35 -9.78
N GLU A 72 -19.96 -19.43 -9.40
CA GLU A 72 -19.73 -20.12 -8.12
C GLU A 72 -18.28 -20.61 -7.98
N GLU A 73 -17.67 -21.07 -9.08
CA GLU A 73 -16.26 -21.48 -9.13
C GLU A 73 -15.30 -20.31 -8.85
N GLY A 74 -15.59 -19.12 -9.38
CA GLY A 74 -14.76 -17.93 -9.15
C GLY A 74 -14.85 -17.44 -7.71
N ILE A 75 -16.03 -17.46 -7.10
CA ILE A 75 -16.21 -17.16 -5.66
C ILE A 75 -15.39 -18.13 -4.79
N LYS A 76 -15.44 -19.43 -5.10
CA LYS A 76 -14.61 -20.45 -4.42
C LYS A 76 -13.12 -20.18 -4.62
N GLY A 77 -12.72 -19.78 -5.82
CA GLY A 77 -11.35 -19.38 -6.16
C GLY A 77 -10.86 -18.20 -5.32
N ILE A 78 -11.66 -17.14 -5.19
CA ILE A 78 -11.34 -15.95 -4.39
C ILE A 78 -11.15 -16.32 -2.90
N ASN A 79 -12.06 -17.12 -2.35
CA ASN A 79 -11.96 -17.56 -0.95
C ASN A 79 -10.70 -18.41 -0.71
N SER A 80 -10.39 -19.33 -1.63
CA SER A 80 -9.19 -20.15 -1.56
C SER A 80 -7.92 -19.30 -1.69
N PHE A 81 -7.93 -18.31 -2.59
CA PHE A 81 -6.83 -17.35 -2.75
C PHE A 81 -6.55 -16.61 -1.45
N TYR A 82 -7.55 -16.04 -0.79
CA TYR A 82 -7.35 -15.34 0.48
C TYR A 82 -6.79 -16.26 1.57
N ASN A 83 -7.33 -17.48 1.69
CA ASN A 83 -6.83 -18.44 2.67
C ASN A 83 -5.34 -18.77 2.45
N TRP A 84 -4.95 -19.06 1.21
CA TRP A 84 -3.55 -19.34 0.86
C TRP A 84 -2.66 -18.11 1.01
N TYR A 85 -3.13 -16.94 0.59
CA TYR A 85 -2.41 -15.69 0.70
C TYR A 85 -2.06 -15.37 2.15
N TYR A 86 -3.05 -15.36 3.06
CA TYR A 86 -2.79 -15.05 4.47
C TYR A 86 -1.98 -16.13 5.18
N THR A 87 -2.18 -17.40 4.83
CA THR A 87 -1.39 -18.51 5.39
C THR A 87 0.09 -18.36 5.01
N THR A 88 0.37 -18.20 3.71
CA THR A 88 1.74 -18.06 3.21
C THR A 88 2.40 -16.78 3.67
N PHE A 89 1.66 -15.67 3.67
CA PHE A 89 2.15 -14.38 4.17
C PHE A 89 2.54 -14.45 5.65
N THR A 90 1.76 -15.14 6.48
CA THR A 90 2.08 -15.36 7.89
C THR A 90 3.39 -16.14 8.04
N VAL A 91 3.56 -17.22 7.28
CA VAL A 91 4.82 -18.00 7.27
C VAL A 91 6.01 -17.14 6.83
N VAL A 92 5.85 -16.34 5.78
CA VAL A 92 6.90 -15.42 5.29
C VAL A 92 7.26 -14.38 6.35
N ILE A 93 6.29 -13.81 7.07
CA ILE A 93 6.56 -12.89 8.18
C ILE A 93 7.37 -13.59 9.27
N LEU A 94 7.00 -14.79 9.68
CA LEU A 94 7.73 -15.55 10.69
C LEU A 94 9.19 -15.76 10.28
N ILE A 95 9.44 -16.18 9.02
CA ILE A 95 10.80 -16.37 8.49
C ILE A 95 11.55 -15.03 8.41
N THR A 96 10.90 -13.96 7.99
CA THR A 96 11.53 -12.65 7.84
C THR A 96 11.96 -12.09 9.20
N LEU A 97 11.07 -12.15 10.20
CA LEU A 97 11.35 -11.64 11.53
C LEU A 97 12.36 -12.48 12.32
N THR A 98 12.62 -13.72 11.90
CA THR A 98 13.59 -14.61 12.54
C THR A 98 14.89 -14.68 11.74
N ALA A 99 14.87 -15.35 10.58
CA ALA A 99 16.05 -15.63 9.79
C ALA A 99 16.63 -14.39 9.10
N VAL A 100 15.78 -13.54 8.49
CA VAL A 100 16.28 -12.36 7.76
C VAL A 100 16.83 -11.31 8.74
N VAL A 101 16.13 -11.09 9.86
CA VAL A 101 16.63 -10.21 10.94
C VAL A 101 17.94 -10.75 11.53
N TYR A 102 18.05 -12.06 11.77
CA TYR A 102 19.30 -12.68 12.21
C TYR A 102 20.45 -12.44 11.23
N VAL A 103 20.21 -12.61 9.93
CA VAL A 103 21.23 -12.34 8.89
C VAL A 103 21.61 -10.85 8.85
N GLN A 104 20.64 -9.95 9.00
CA GLN A 104 20.87 -8.50 9.03
C GLN A 104 21.76 -8.09 10.20
N ASP A 105 21.47 -8.59 11.40
CA ASP A 105 22.12 -8.14 12.64
C ASP A 105 23.42 -8.90 12.94
N SER A 106 23.43 -10.22 12.77
CA SER A 106 24.57 -11.07 13.17
C SER A 106 25.57 -11.35 12.04
N VAL A 107 25.15 -11.33 10.76
CA VAL A 107 26.03 -11.72 9.64
C VAL A 107 26.50 -10.50 8.85
N SER A 108 25.59 -9.81 8.16
CA SER A 108 25.89 -8.55 7.48
C SER A 108 24.63 -7.84 6.97
N TRP A 109 24.66 -6.52 7.06
CA TRP A 109 23.67 -5.65 6.44
C TRP A 109 23.60 -5.79 4.91
N VAL A 110 24.73 -6.10 4.27
CA VAL A 110 24.79 -6.29 2.81
C VAL A 110 23.95 -7.48 2.37
N LEU A 111 24.14 -8.65 3.00
CA LEU A 111 23.32 -9.83 2.71
C LEU A 111 21.87 -9.62 3.12
N GLY A 112 21.66 -8.97 4.27
CA GLY A 112 20.34 -8.67 4.80
C GLY A 112 19.45 -7.80 3.90
N PHE A 113 20.03 -6.85 3.16
CA PHE A 113 19.30 -6.08 2.14
C PHE A 113 19.40 -6.67 0.73
N GLY A 114 20.47 -7.43 0.45
CA GLY A 114 20.67 -8.12 -0.82
C GLY A 114 19.61 -9.18 -1.10
N ILE A 115 19.27 -10.01 -0.11
CA ILE A 115 18.27 -11.09 -0.27
C ILE A 115 16.90 -10.52 -0.71
N PRO A 116 16.29 -9.54 -0.01
CA PRO A 116 15.06 -8.91 -0.48
C PRO A 116 15.17 -8.25 -1.86
N THR A 117 16.34 -7.67 -2.18
CA THR A 117 16.56 -7.01 -3.48
C THR A 117 16.51 -8.00 -4.64
N VAL A 118 17.16 -9.15 -4.51
CA VAL A 118 17.13 -10.22 -5.53
C VAL A 118 15.73 -10.82 -5.65
N LEU A 119 15.08 -11.12 -4.52
CA LEU A 119 13.71 -11.66 -4.54
C LEU A 119 12.72 -10.70 -5.19
N MET A 120 12.85 -9.39 -4.93
CA MET A 120 12.03 -8.37 -5.57
C MET A 120 12.27 -8.33 -7.09
N LEU A 121 13.52 -8.41 -7.53
CA LEU A 121 13.84 -8.45 -8.96
C LEU A 121 13.24 -9.70 -9.63
N CYS A 122 13.37 -10.87 -9.00
CA CYS A 122 12.74 -12.11 -9.48
C CYS A 122 11.21 -11.99 -9.57
N SER A 123 10.58 -11.39 -8.56
CA SER A 123 9.13 -11.15 -8.55
C SER A 123 8.67 -10.27 -9.73
N ILE A 124 9.39 -9.17 -10.00
CA ILE A 124 9.12 -8.29 -11.13
C ILE A 124 9.22 -9.06 -12.46
N ILE A 125 10.26 -9.87 -12.64
CA ILE A 125 10.45 -10.67 -13.85
C ILE A 125 9.28 -11.65 -14.04
N LEU A 126 8.90 -12.38 -12.99
CA LEU A 126 7.78 -13.33 -13.03
C LEU A 126 6.45 -12.63 -13.34
N PHE A 127 6.22 -11.46 -12.76
CA PHE A 127 5.04 -10.64 -13.05
C PHE A 127 4.96 -10.25 -14.53
N PHE A 128 6.07 -9.83 -15.13
CA PHE A 128 6.08 -9.48 -16.56
C PHE A 128 5.92 -10.70 -17.47
N ILE A 129 6.47 -11.86 -17.11
CA ILE A 129 6.25 -13.11 -17.87
C ILE A 129 4.76 -13.47 -17.91
N GLY A 130 4.05 -13.26 -16.79
CA GLY A 130 2.61 -13.53 -16.68
C GLY A 130 1.69 -12.53 -17.41
N THR A 131 2.22 -11.42 -17.95
CA THR A 131 1.41 -10.31 -18.47
C THR A 131 0.43 -10.72 -19.57
N ARG A 132 0.76 -11.73 -20.39
CA ARG A 132 -0.15 -12.23 -21.44
C ARG A 132 -1.33 -13.05 -20.93
N ILE A 133 -1.27 -13.53 -19.69
CA ILE A 133 -2.28 -14.39 -19.07
C ILE A 133 -3.26 -13.56 -18.23
N TYR A 134 -2.83 -12.38 -17.77
CA TYR A 134 -3.62 -11.57 -16.85
C TYR A 134 -4.87 -10.94 -17.49
N VAL A 135 -5.96 -11.02 -16.75
CA VAL A 135 -7.20 -10.30 -17.02
C VAL A 135 -7.01 -8.84 -16.63
N HIS A 136 -7.30 -7.94 -17.57
CA HIS A 136 -7.19 -6.49 -17.38
C HIS A 136 -8.57 -5.89 -17.19
N VAL A 137 -8.87 -5.48 -15.95
CA VAL A 137 -10.13 -4.80 -15.61
C VAL A 137 -10.07 -3.34 -16.06
N LYS A 138 -11.19 -2.81 -16.56
CA LYS A 138 -11.27 -1.42 -17.00
C LYS A 138 -11.13 -0.47 -15.79
N PRO A 139 -10.42 0.66 -15.93
CA PRO A 139 -10.24 1.59 -14.83
C PRO A 139 -11.59 2.20 -14.43
N GLU A 140 -11.95 2.05 -13.17
CA GLU A 140 -13.07 2.74 -12.56
C GLU A 140 -12.57 4.05 -11.94
N GLY A 141 -13.39 5.10 -11.97
CA GLY A 141 -12.98 6.45 -11.56
C GLY A 141 -12.40 6.53 -10.13
N SER A 142 -11.80 7.67 -9.79
CA SER A 142 -11.15 7.86 -8.49
C SER A 142 -12.15 8.20 -7.37
N VAL A 143 -12.15 7.41 -6.29
CA VAL A 143 -12.91 7.67 -5.06
C VAL A 143 -12.53 9.03 -4.46
N PHE A 144 -11.26 9.43 -4.56
CA PHE A 144 -10.79 10.74 -4.06
C PHE A 144 -11.45 11.91 -4.78
N SER A 145 -11.77 11.76 -6.07
CA SER A 145 -12.51 12.79 -6.81
C SER A 145 -13.92 12.96 -6.25
N GLY A 146 -14.61 11.85 -5.92
CA GLY A 146 -15.91 11.90 -5.26
C GLY A 146 -15.85 12.59 -3.89
N ILE A 147 -14.86 12.26 -3.07
CA ILE A 147 -14.67 12.91 -1.77
C ILE A 147 -14.41 14.43 -1.93
N ALA A 148 -13.52 14.80 -2.85
CA ALA A 148 -13.22 16.20 -3.13
C ALA A 148 -14.45 16.98 -3.62
N GLN A 149 -15.29 16.36 -4.46
CA GLN A 149 -16.56 16.94 -4.90
C GLN A 149 -17.50 17.21 -3.73
N VAL A 150 -17.61 16.28 -2.78
CA VAL A 150 -18.45 16.45 -1.58
C VAL A 150 -17.95 17.63 -0.73
N PHE A 151 -16.63 17.73 -0.48
CA PHE A 151 -16.07 18.86 0.27
C PHE A 151 -16.27 20.19 -0.45
N ALA A 152 -16.04 20.23 -1.76
CA ALA A 152 -16.25 21.43 -2.57
C ALA A 152 -17.73 21.85 -2.57
N ALA A 153 -18.65 20.90 -2.74
CA ALA A 153 -20.09 21.15 -2.71
C ALA A 153 -20.55 21.63 -1.33
N ALA A 154 -20.10 21.01 -0.24
CA ALA A 154 -20.43 21.39 1.12
C ALA A 154 -19.93 22.81 1.45
N TYR A 155 -18.70 23.16 1.05
CA TYR A 155 -18.15 24.49 1.25
C TYR A 155 -18.95 25.55 0.47
N LYS A 156 -19.23 25.29 -0.82
CA LYS A 156 -19.99 26.19 -1.70
C LYS A 156 -21.43 26.40 -1.21
N LYS A 157 -22.04 25.36 -0.63
CA LYS A 157 -23.42 25.36 -0.15
C LYS A 157 -23.58 25.73 1.33
N ARG A 158 -22.50 26.07 2.04
CA ARG A 158 -22.51 26.37 3.50
C ARG A 158 -23.38 27.56 3.91
N ARG A 159 -23.68 28.47 2.98
CA ARG A 159 -24.50 29.67 3.23
C ARG A 159 -25.94 29.54 2.74
N LEU A 160 -26.34 28.38 2.21
CA LEU A 160 -27.73 28.15 1.82
C LEU A 160 -28.58 28.10 3.08
N LYS A 161 -29.54 29.03 3.18
CA LYS A 161 -30.62 28.91 4.15
C LYS A 161 -31.46 27.71 3.72
N LEU A 162 -31.63 26.75 4.63
CA LEU A 162 -32.62 25.70 4.42
C LEU A 162 -34.00 26.37 4.34
N PRO A 163 -34.90 25.92 3.45
CA PRO A 163 -36.25 26.44 3.43
C PRO A 163 -36.95 26.09 4.76
N ASP A 164 -37.27 27.11 5.55
CA ASP A 164 -38.21 27.01 6.67
C ASP A 164 -39.62 26.95 6.07
N ASN A 165 -40.15 25.74 5.89
CA ASN A 165 -41.60 25.55 5.75
C ASN A 165 -42.07 24.72 6.95
N CYS A 166 -42.38 25.42 8.04
CA CYS A 166 -43.08 24.88 9.22
C CYS A 166 -44.54 25.31 9.17
N ASP A 167 -45.20 25.12 8.02
CA ASP A 167 -46.52 25.67 7.77
C ASP A 167 -47.35 24.66 6.96
N GLY A 168 -47.79 23.57 7.62
CA GLY A 168 -48.86 22.68 7.16
C GLY A 168 -48.44 21.38 6.44
N GLU A 169 -48.57 20.27 7.16
CA GLU A 169 -48.84 18.90 6.67
C GLU A 169 -48.07 18.26 5.49
N GLN A 170 -46.85 18.68 5.18
CA GLN A 170 -45.90 17.81 4.50
C GLN A 170 -44.60 17.74 5.28
N GLN A 171 -44.40 16.60 5.94
CA GLN A 171 -43.13 16.18 6.51
C GLN A 171 -42.09 16.17 5.37
N VAL A 172 -41.44 17.31 5.15
CA VAL A 172 -40.20 17.37 4.39
C VAL A 172 -39.14 16.83 5.33
N ASP A 173 -39.11 15.50 5.47
CA ASP A 173 -37.89 14.79 5.85
C ASP A 173 -36.81 15.40 4.96
N GLY A 174 -35.79 16.00 5.56
CA GLY A 174 -34.63 16.44 4.81
C GLY A 174 -34.23 15.27 3.93
N ILE A 175 -34.40 15.42 2.61
CA ILE A 175 -34.26 14.32 1.65
C ILE A 175 -32.78 13.91 1.67
N PHE A 176 -32.41 13.11 2.66
CA PHE A 176 -31.40 12.10 2.51
C PHE A 176 -31.91 11.29 1.33
N TYR A 177 -31.14 11.37 0.25
CA TYR A 177 -31.33 10.50 -0.89
C TYR A 177 -31.15 9.07 -0.37
N ASP A 178 -32.26 8.45 -0.01
CA ASP A 178 -32.34 7.07 0.42
C ASP A 178 -32.93 6.30 -0.76
N PRO A 179 -32.07 5.76 -1.66
CA PRO A 179 -32.56 5.08 -2.85
C PRO A 179 -33.37 3.85 -2.40
N PRO A 180 -34.56 3.61 -2.99
CA PRO A 180 -35.37 2.47 -2.61
C PRO A 180 -34.56 1.18 -2.84
N ILE A 181 -34.41 0.39 -1.77
CA ILE A 181 -33.79 -0.95 -1.83
C ILE A 181 -34.73 -1.85 -2.61
N LYS A 182 -34.59 -1.84 -3.94
CA LYS A 182 -35.27 -2.79 -4.82
C LYS A 182 -34.46 -4.08 -4.77
N ASP A 183 -35.08 -5.09 -4.18
CA ASP A 183 -34.63 -6.47 -4.01
C ASP A 183 -33.59 -6.74 -2.93
N ARG A 184 -34.00 -7.59 -1.99
CA ARG A 184 -33.31 -8.06 -0.77
C ARG A 184 -32.05 -8.89 -1.03
N PHE A 185 -31.51 -8.86 -2.25
CA PHE A 185 -30.38 -9.69 -2.69
C PHE A 185 -29.28 -8.94 -3.46
N THR A 186 -29.47 -7.66 -3.78
CA THR A 186 -28.38 -6.82 -4.31
C THR A 186 -27.99 -5.82 -3.25
N ILE A 187 -27.05 -6.21 -2.39
CA ILE A 187 -26.10 -5.24 -1.85
C ILE A 187 -25.46 -4.60 -3.07
N SER A 188 -25.99 -3.45 -3.51
CA SER A 188 -25.45 -2.68 -4.61
C SER A 188 -24.09 -2.18 -4.15
N THR A 189 -23.06 -2.99 -4.40
CA THR A 189 -21.65 -2.69 -4.06
C THR A 189 -21.13 -1.50 -4.85
N LYS A 190 -21.90 -1.01 -5.84
CA LYS A 190 -21.57 0.13 -6.67
C LYS A 190 -22.74 1.10 -6.78
N LEU A 191 -22.57 2.28 -6.18
CA LEU A 191 -23.39 3.44 -6.54
C LEU A 191 -23.00 3.89 -7.96
N PRO A 192 -23.96 4.08 -8.87
CA PRO A 192 -23.67 4.60 -10.21
C PRO A 192 -23.07 6.01 -10.10
N LEU A 193 -22.11 6.30 -10.98
CA LEU A 193 -21.45 7.60 -11.07
C LEU A 193 -22.51 8.69 -11.33
N THR A 194 -22.83 9.47 -10.30
CA THR A 194 -23.86 10.50 -10.41
C THR A 194 -23.25 11.84 -10.81
N ASN A 195 -23.66 12.37 -11.96
CA ASN A 195 -23.27 13.72 -12.42
C ASN A 195 -24.15 14.82 -11.79
N GLN A 196 -24.94 14.49 -10.77
CA GLN A 196 -25.91 15.37 -10.10
C GLN A 196 -25.26 16.55 -9.33
N PHE A 197 -23.94 16.56 -9.21
CA PHE A 197 -23.19 17.60 -8.49
C PHE A 197 -22.41 18.58 -9.38
N ARG A 198 -22.69 18.62 -10.69
CA ARG A 198 -22.11 19.61 -11.59
C ARG A 198 -22.78 20.99 -11.44
#